data_AF-A0A2S7EVP8-F1
#
_entry.id   AF-A0A2S7EVP8-F1
#
_cell.length_a   1.000
_cell.length_b   1.000
_cell.length_c   1.000
_cell.angle_alpha   90.00
_cell.angle_beta   90.00
_cell.angle_gamma   90.00
#
_symmetry.space_group_name_H-M   'P 1'
#
loop_
_entity.id
_entity.type
_entity.pdbx_description
1 polymer ?
#
loop_
_entity_poly.entity_id
_entity_poly.type
_entity_poly.pdbx_seq_one_letter_code
_entity_poly.pdbx_strand_id
1 'polypeptide(L)'
;MPSVFPLLADLCGRAVLVIGGGGDAERTTAALLQAGALPLVGAPELTPQLRNWAQAGQLRWLSGRFDPAWLELPDHPVWLTIAASEAAELNDALRAAATARRLLTHDAAPAVSTATPVRSPAKRTVVGTLSPGSVTLVGAGPGDPGLLTRHALRALRQADVLLFDRLVSPQILRLARRDVLRVEVGKSAQGHSTRQEQIHALMREHARAGRRVVRLKGGDPFVFGRGGEELEFLRAHGIGFQVIPGITAAIACAAYAGIPLTHRDHAQSLRLITAHCKESLDTLDWHALGQERQTLAFYMGVAGLDGIQQRLLQAGRAPATPFALVENGSRPQQRVITGTLASLAAIAQQHAVQAPALLILGEVTALAATLHWFGAPPLTGQPPLHSLGPTPDAPTLAHAA
;
A
#
# COMPACT_ATOMS: atom_id res chain seq x y z
N MET A 1 -22.82 -9.02 -31.16
CA MET A 1 -21.81 -10.05 -30.84
C MET A 1 -22.52 -11.22 -30.19
N PRO A 2 -22.26 -12.47 -30.60
CA PRO A 2 -22.86 -13.64 -29.97
C PRO A 2 -22.47 -13.69 -28.48
N SER A 3 -23.45 -13.95 -27.62
CA SER A 3 -23.22 -14.11 -26.18
C SER A 3 -22.45 -15.42 -25.95
N VAL A 4 -21.23 -15.32 -25.41
CA VAL A 4 -20.40 -16.48 -25.07
C VAL A 4 -20.79 -16.98 -23.67
N PHE A 5 -20.89 -18.30 -23.50
CA PHE A 5 -21.09 -18.92 -22.19
C PHE A 5 -19.72 -19.25 -21.55
N PRO A 6 -19.40 -18.75 -20.34
CA PRO A 6 -18.12 -19.03 -19.70
C PRO A 6 -18.06 -20.49 -19.24
N LEU A 7 -17.02 -21.22 -19.67
CA LEU A 7 -16.75 -22.61 -19.29
C LEU A 7 -15.37 -22.70 -18.62
N LEU A 8 -15.29 -23.36 -17.47
CA LEU A 8 -14.04 -23.81 -16.86
C LEU A 8 -13.88 -25.31 -17.14
N ALA A 9 -12.82 -25.68 -17.83
CA ALA A 9 -12.54 -27.07 -18.19
C ALA A 9 -11.36 -27.60 -17.36
N ASP A 10 -11.53 -28.79 -16.78
CA ASP A 10 -10.41 -29.58 -16.28
C ASP A 10 -9.72 -30.27 -17.47
N LEU A 11 -8.48 -29.87 -17.75
CA LEU A 11 -7.69 -30.40 -18.86
C LEU A 11 -6.63 -31.42 -18.40
N CYS A 12 -6.57 -31.76 -17.12
CA CYS A 12 -5.57 -32.68 -16.60
C CYS A 12 -5.67 -34.05 -17.31
N GLY A 13 -4.57 -34.48 -17.94
CA GLY A 13 -4.49 -35.72 -18.71
C GLY A 13 -5.28 -35.73 -20.02
N ARG A 14 -5.86 -34.60 -20.45
CA ARG A 14 -6.67 -34.52 -21.69
C ARG A 14 -5.84 -34.02 -22.86
N ALA A 15 -6.07 -34.63 -24.03
CA ALA A 15 -5.42 -34.22 -25.26
C ALA A 15 -6.03 -32.94 -25.82
N VAL A 16 -5.16 -31.97 -26.15
CA VAL A 16 -5.56 -30.69 -26.74
C VAL A 16 -4.77 -30.42 -27.99
N LEU A 17 -5.45 -30.32 -29.13
CA LEU A 17 -4.82 -30.06 -30.43
C LEU A 17 -4.64 -28.56 -30.65
N VAL A 18 -3.41 -28.10 -30.82
CA VAL A 18 -3.04 -26.72 -31.14
C VAL A 18 -2.55 -26.68 -32.59
N ILE A 19 -3.20 -25.88 -33.44
CA ILE A 19 -2.78 -25.70 -34.85
C ILE A 19 -2.02 -24.38 -34.98
N GLY A 20 -0.76 -24.47 -35.39
CA GLY A 20 0.17 -23.35 -35.45
C GLY A 20 1.47 -23.66 -34.70
N GLY A 21 2.58 -23.11 -35.21
CA GLY A 21 3.92 -23.33 -34.65
C GLY A 21 4.63 -22.05 -34.21
N GLY A 22 3.93 -20.91 -34.22
CA GLY A 22 4.45 -19.58 -33.87
C GLY A 22 4.25 -19.21 -32.40
N GLY A 23 4.46 -17.93 -32.08
CA GLY A 23 4.43 -17.44 -30.69
C GLY A 23 3.09 -17.61 -29.96
N ASP A 24 1.97 -17.58 -30.69
CA ASP A 24 0.63 -17.79 -30.12
C ASP A 24 0.42 -19.24 -29.70
N ALA A 25 0.90 -20.19 -30.51
CA ALA A 25 0.90 -21.61 -30.20
C ALA A 25 1.82 -21.92 -29.01
N GLU A 26 2.99 -21.27 -28.92
CA GLU A 26 3.91 -21.43 -27.80
C GLU A 26 3.29 -21.00 -26.46
N ARG A 27 2.72 -19.79 -26.40
CA ARG A 27 2.07 -19.28 -25.16
C ARG A 27 0.90 -20.15 -24.73
N THR A 28 0.08 -20.55 -25.69
CA THR A 28 -1.05 -21.44 -25.47
C THR A 28 -0.58 -22.79 -24.93
N THR A 29 0.44 -23.38 -25.55
CA THR A 29 1.01 -24.67 -25.13
C THR A 29 1.57 -24.59 -23.71
N ALA A 30 2.24 -23.47 -23.35
CA ALA A 30 2.71 -23.25 -21.98
C ALA A 30 1.58 -23.29 -20.95
N ALA A 31 0.44 -22.65 -21.25
CA ALA A 31 -0.74 -22.65 -20.38
C ALA A 31 -1.36 -24.05 -20.26
N LEU A 32 -1.42 -24.81 -21.36
CA LEU A 32 -1.90 -26.19 -21.37
C LEU A 32 -1.02 -27.12 -20.50
N LEU A 33 0.30 -27.02 -20.60
CA LEU A 33 1.24 -27.77 -19.77
C LEU A 33 1.06 -27.46 -18.28
N GLN A 34 0.86 -26.19 -17.92
CA GLN A 34 0.57 -25.80 -16.53
C GLN A 34 -0.76 -26.35 -16.01
N ALA A 35 -1.74 -26.53 -16.90
CA ALA A 35 -3.03 -27.16 -16.59
C ALA A 35 -2.97 -28.69 -16.56
N GLY A 36 -1.82 -29.30 -16.82
CA GLY A 36 -1.64 -30.75 -16.86
C GLY A 36 -2.22 -31.42 -18.10
N ALA A 37 -2.51 -30.67 -19.16
CA ALA A 37 -3.00 -31.22 -20.43
C ALA A 37 -1.89 -31.97 -21.18
N LEU A 38 -2.30 -32.71 -22.23
CA LEU A 38 -1.41 -33.38 -23.18
C LEU A 38 -1.45 -32.62 -24.52
N PRO A 39 -0.57 -31.65 -24.77
CA PRO A 39 -0.63 -30.85 -25.98
C PRO A 39 -0.21 -31.66 -27.21
N LEU A 40 -1.00 -31.56 -28.27
CA LEU A 40 -0.69 -32.04 -29.60
C LEU A 40 -0.50 -30.82 -30.49
N VAL A 41 0.71 -30.55 -30.98
CA VAL A 41 0.98 -29.34 -31.77
C VAL A 41 1.13 -29.71 -33.24
N GLY A 42 0.21 -29.23 -34.07
CA GLY A 42 0.19 -29.46 -35.51
C GLY A 42 0.74 -28.26 -36.28
N ALA A 43 1.93 -28.41 -36.85
CA ALA A 43 2.57 -27.37 -37.66
C ALA A 43 3.72 -27.96 -38.51
N PRO A 44 4.02 -27.37 -39.69
CA PRO A 44 5.18 -27.77 -40.49
C PRO A 44 6.50 -27.40 -39.79
N GLU A 45 6.53 -26.29 -39.06
CA GLU A 45 7.69 -25.81 -38.31
C GLU A 45 7.26 -25.36 -36.91
N LEU A 46 8.17 -25.49 -35.94
CA LEU A 46 7.97 -25.11 -34.54
C LEU A 46 9.01 -24.07 -34.12
N THR A 47 8.61 -23.17 -33.20
CA THR A 47 9.57 -22.33 -32.47
C THR A 47 10.59 -23.18 -31.70
N PRO A 48 11.76 -22.61 -31.33
CA PRO A 48 12.76 -23.33 -30.53
C PRO A 48 12.19 -23.90 -29.23
N GLN A 49 11.31 -23.17 -28.55
CA GLN A 49 10.72 -23.61 -27.28
C GLN A 49 9.75 -24.77 -27.45
N LEU A 50 8.87 -24.72 -28.46
CA LEU A 50 7.97 -25.83 -28.79
C LEU A 50 8.75 -27.10 -29.16
N ARG A 51 9.86 -26.95 -29.89
CA ARG A 51 10.76 -28.06 -30.23
C ARG A 51 11.41 -28.67 -28.99
N ASN A 52 11.86 -27.85 -28.05
CA ASN A 52 12.43 -28.31 -26.78
C ASN A 52 11.41 -29.13 -25.97
N TRP A 53 10.16 -28.67 -25.88
CA TRP A 53 9.10 -29.41 -25.20
C TRP A 53 8.74 -30.72 -25.91
N ALA A 54 8.77 -30.75 -27.24
CA ALA A 54 8.58 -31.99 -28.01
C ALA A 54 9.69 -33.01 -27.71
N GLN A 55 10.96 -32.56 -27.71
CA GLN A 55 12.11 -33.42 -27.40
C GLN A 55 12.11 -33.92 -25.96
N ALA A 56 11.61 -33.12 -25.03
CA ALA A 56 11.44 -33.49 -23.62
C ALA A 56 10.22 -34.41 -23.38
N GLY A 57 9.46 -34.77 -24.42
CA GLY A 57 8.26 -35.61 -24.31
C GLY A 57 7.07 -34.92 -23.63
N GLN A 58 7.10 -33.59 -23.50
CA GLN A 58 6.03 -32.81 -22.85
C GLN A 58 4.87 -32.50 -23.79
N LEU A 59 5.09 -32.56 -25.12
CA LEU A 59 4.05 -32.44 -26.13
C LEU A 59 4.32 -33.41 -27.29
N ARG A 60 3.29 -33.71 -28.09
CA ARG A 60 3.44 -34.48 -29.34
C ARG A 60 3.42 -33.53 -30.53
N TRP A 61 4.46 -33.57 -31.36
CA TRP A 61 4.51 -32.81 -32.60
C TRP A 61 3.88 -33.61 -33.74
N LEU A 62 2.86 -33.03 -34.39
CA LEU A 62 2.25 -33.52 -35.62
C LEU A 62 2.81 -32.68 -36.78
N SER A 63 3.88 -33.19 -37.40
CA SER A 63 4.60 -32.48 -38.46
C SER A 63 3.82 -32.52 -39.77
N GLY A 64 3.49 -31.36 -40.31
CA GLY A 64 2.83 -31.24 -41.62
C GLY A 64 1.79 -30.13 -41.68
N ARG A 65 1.04 -30.11 -42.79
CA ARG A 65 -0.17 -29.29 -42.91
C ARG A 65 -1.31 -29.97 -42.13
N PHE A 66 -2.25 -29.18 -41.63
CA PHE A 66 -3.39 -29.70 -40.87
C PHE A 66 -4.13 -30.81 -41.63
N ASP A 67 -4.24 -31.95 -40.98
CA ASP A 67 -5.01 -33.10 -41.43
C ASP A 67 -6.18 -33.32 -40.45
N PRO A 68 -7.44 -33.33 -40.91
CA PRO A 68 -8.60 -33.63 -40.07
C PRO A 68 -8.49 -34.96 -39.29
N ALA A 69 -7.70 -35.92 -39.77
CA ALA A 69 -7.44 -37.18 -39.07
C ALA A 69 -6.76 -36.97 -37.69
N TRP A 70 -6.08 -35.85 -37.47
CA TRP A 70 -5.47 -35.50 -36.18
C TRP A 70 -6.49 -35.28 -35.07
N LEU A 71 -7.76 -35.08 -35.41
CA LEU A 71 -8.86 -34.95 -34.44
C LEU A 71 -9.34 -36.30 -33.89
N GLU A 72 -8.96 -37.41 -34.53
CA GLU A 72 -9.44 -38.77 -34.24
C GLU A 72 -8.29 -39.73 -33.91
N LEU A 73 -7.22 -39.22 -33.28
CA LEU A 73 -6.09 -40.06 -32.91
C LEU A 73 -6.53 -41.16 -31.91
N PRO A 74 -6.30 -42.45 -32.22
CA PRO A 74 -6.83 -43.56 -31.43
C PRO A 74 -6.25 -43.64 -30.01
N ASP A 75 -5.01 -43.19 -29.83
CA ASP A 75 -4.33 -43.22 -28.53
C ASP A 75 -4.73 -42.05 -27.60
N HIS A 76 -5.23 -40.96 -28.18
CA HIS A 76 -5.49 -39.70 -27.48
C HIS A 76 -6.68 -38.96 -28.10
N PRO A 77 -7.92 -39.22 -27.64
CA PRO A 77 -9.09 -38.52 -28.15
C PRO A 77 -8.98 -37.04 -27.83
N VAL A 78 -9.00 -36.20 -28.88
CA VAL A 78 -8.89 -34.75 -28.75
C VAL A 78 -10.13 -34.23 -28.02
N TRP A 79 -9.91 -33.49 -26.93
CA TRP A 79 -11.00 -32.93 -26.12
C TRP A 79 -11.30 -31.47 -26.48
N LEU A 80 -10.25 -30.72 -26.83
CA LEU A 80 -10.30 -29.30 -27.18
C LEU A 80 -9.35 -29.04 -28.34
N THR A 81 -9.72 -28.13 -29.24
CA THR A 81 -8.82 -27.62 -30.28
C THR A 81 -8.52 -26.14 -30.06
N ILE A 82 -7.33 -25.70 -30.48
CA ILE A 82 -6.92 -24.31 -30.40
C ILE A 82 -6.39 -23.84 -31.75
N ALA A 83 -7.02 -22.81 -32.30
CA ALA A 83 -6.60 -22.11 -33.50
C ALA A 83 -5.52 -21.09 -33.13
N ALA A 84 -4.26 -21.37 -33.48
CA ALA A 84 -3.09 -20.56 -33.11
C ALA A 84 -2.16 -20.29 -34.31
N SER A 85 -2.68 -20.39 -35.53
CA SER A 85 -1.97 -20.12 -36.77
C SER A 85 -2.16 -18.67 -37.22
N GLU A 86 -1.16 -18.09 -37.86
CA GLU A 86 -1.26 -16.78 -38.51
C GLU A 86 -2.10 -16.85 -39.81
N ALA A 87 -2.16 -18.01 -40.47
CA ALA A 87 -3.02 -18.24 -41.63
C ALA A 87 -4.48 -18.44 -41.18
N ALA A 88 -5.36 -17.52 -41.55
CA ALA A 88 -6.77 -17.53 -41.19
C ALA A 88 -7.51 -18.75 -41.79
N GLU A 89 -7.16 -19.13 -43.03
CA GLU A 89 -7.74 -20.26 -43.73
C GLU A 89 -7.51 -21.58 -42.99
N LEU A 90 -6.34 -21.70 -42.32
CA LEU A 90 -5.99 -22.86 -41.53
C LEU A 90 -6.82 -22.94 -40.24
N ASN A 91 -7.04 -21.80 -39.58
CA ASN A 91 -7.87 -21.71 -38.38
C ASN A 91 -9.35 -22.00 -38.71
N ASP A 92 -9.85 -21.54 -39.86
CA ASP A 92 -11.20 -21.81 -40.33
C ASP A 92 -11.38 -23.29 -40.70
N ALA A 93 -10.39 -23.91 -41.35
CA ALA A 93 -10.39 -25.34 -41.63
C ALA A 93 -10.44 -26.18 -40.33
N LEU A 94 -9.67 -25.80 -39.30
CA LEU A 94 -9.72 -26.43 -37.98
C LEU A 94 -11.11 -26.29 -37.35
N ARG A 95 -11.68 -25.09 -37.35
CA ARG A 95 -13.02 -24.83 -36.79
C ARG A 95 -14.10 -25.67 -37.46
N ALA A 96 -14.10 -25.74 -38.79
CA ALA A 96 -15.05 -26.54 -39.55
C ALA A 96 -14.92 -28.03 -39.20
N ALA A 97 -13.70 -28.55 -39.19
CA ALA A 97 -13.41 -29.95 -38.89
C ALA A 97 -13.73 -30.34 -37.43
N ALA A 98 -13.46 -29.44 -36.47
CA ALA A 98 -13.78 -29.61 -35.06
C ALA A 98 -15.30 -29.56 -34.80
N THR A 99 -16.00 -28.62 -35.44
CA THR A 99 -17.47 -28.46 -35.34
C THR A 99 -18.19 -29.70 -35.84
N ALA A 100 -17.77 -30.27 -36.97
CA ALA A 100 -18.32 -31.52 -37.51
C ALA A 100 -18.22 -32.70 -36.52
N ARG A 101 -17.26 -32.64 -35.59
CA ARG A 101 -17.00 -33.64 -34.54
C ARG A 101 -17.51 -33.24 -33.16
N ARG A 102 -18.21 -32.11 -33.05
CA ARG A 102 -18.68 -31.54 -31.77
C ARG A 102 -17.55 -31.23 -30.77
N LEU A 103 -16.36 -30.91 -31.29
CA LEU A 103 -15.23 -30.45 -30.50
C LEU A 103 -15.29 -28.93 -30.35
N LEU A 104 -14.96 -28.45 -29.15
CA LEU A 104 -14.83 -27.02 -28.90
C LEU A 104 -13.52 -26.52 -29.50
N THR A 105 -13.57 -25.36 -30.16
CA THR A 105 -12.38 -24.66 -30.65
C THR A 105 -12.24 -23.33 -29.93
N HIS A 106 -11.07 -23.10 -29.35
CA HIS A 106 -10.68 -21.81 -28.80
C HIS A 106 -9.75 -21.09 -29.76
N ASP A 107 -9.88 -19.77 -29.87
CA ASP A 107 -8.89 -18.95 -30.57
C ASP A 107 -7.74 -18.63 -29.61
N ALA A 108 -6.50 -18.80 -30.06
CA ALA A 108 -5.36 -18.34 -29.29
C ALA A 108 -5.48 -16.82 -29.09
N ALA A 109 -5.37 -16.39 -27.84
CA ALA A 109 -5.43 -14.98 -27.52
C ALA A 109 -4.23 -14.26 -28.15
N PRO A 110 -4.45 -13.21 -28.98
CA PRO A 110 -3.35 -12.37 -29.44
C PRO A 110 -2.66 -11.74 -28.23
N ALA A 111 -1.38 -11.39 -28.35
CA ALA A 111 -0.55 -10.88 -27.26
C ALA A 111 -1.13 -9.67 -26.50
N VAL A 112 -2.16 -9.01 -27.04
CA VAL A 112 -2.83 -7.81 -26.50
C VAL A 112 -4.22 -8.12 -25.88
N SER A 113 -4.68 -9.38 -25.86
CA SER A 113 -6.00 -9.70 -25.31
C SER A 113 -5.98 -9.78 -23.78
N THR A 114 -6.75 -8.88 -23.15
CA THR A 114 -6.92 -8.64 -21.71
C THR A 114 -7.80 -9.68 -20.99
N ALA A 115 -7.99 -10.87 -21.55
CA ALA A 115 -8.73 -11.93 -20.88
C ALA A 115 -7.91 -12.46 -19.68
N THR A 116 -8.34 -12.06 -18.48
CA THR A 116 -7.64 -12.39 -17.24
C THR A 116 -7.79 -13.90 -16.94
N PRO A 117 -6.71 -14.68 -16.82
CA PRO A 117 -6.83 -16.09 -16.49
C PRO A 117 -7.33 -16.25 -15.05
N VAL A 118 -8.44 -16.98 -14.89
CA VAL A 118 -8.96 -17.38 -13.58
C VAL A 118 -8.08 -18.51 -13.05
N ARG A 119 -7.08 -18.18 -12.23
CA ARG A 119 -6.27 -19.19 -11.51
C ARG A 119 -7.05 -19.68 -10.29
N SER A 120 -7.22 -21.00 -10.16
CA SER A 120 -7.61 -21.64 -8.90
C SER A 120 -6.54 -21.38 -7.82
N PRO A 121 -6.87 -20.87 -6.63
CA PRO A 121 -5.88 -20.63 -5.59
C PRO A 121 -5.52 -21.95 -4.90
N ALA A 122 -4.24 -22.35 -5.00
CA ALA A 122 -3.65 -23.36 -4.11
C ALA A 122 -3.68 -22.87 -2.66
N LYS A 123 -3.82 -23.80 -1.69
CA LYS A 123 -3.78 -23.53 -0.24
C LYS A 123 -2.39 -23.04 0.19
N ARG A 124 -2.14 -21.74 0.04
CA ARG A 124 -1.12 -21.00 0.79
C ARG A 124 -1.83 -20.22 1.89
N THR A 125 -1.25 -20.17 3.09
CA THR A 125 -1.68 -19.23 4.13
C THR A 125 -1.31 -17.82 3.64
N VAL A 126 -2.21 -17.19 2.90
CA VAL A 126 -1.98 -15.87 2.29
C VAL A 126 -2.13 -14.81 3.38
N VAL A 127 -1.10 -13.99 3.59
CA VAL A 127 -1.12 -12.77 4.43
C VAL A 127 -2.41 -11.99 4.15
N GLY A 128 -3.20 -11.74 5.20
CA GLY A 128 -4.51 -11.07 5.11
C GLY A 128 -5.71 -12.00 4.98
N THR A 129 -5.52 -13.32 5.11
CA THR A 129 -6.61 -14.28 5.35
C THR A 129 -6.76 -14.48 6.85
N LEU A 130 -7.93 -14.15 7.40
CA LEU A 130 -8.16 -14.21 8.84
C LEU A 130 -8.57 -15.63 9.26
N SER A 131 -7.91 -16.16 10.29
CA SER A 131 -8.29 -17.44 10.91
C SER A 131 -9.30 -17.21 12.04
N PRO A 132 -10.32 -18.06 12.21
CA PRO A 132 -11.16 -18.03 13.40
C PRO A 132 -10.33 -18.10 14.68
N GLY A 133 -10.71 -17.32 15.69
CA GLY A 133 -10.03 -17.25 16.99
C GLY A 133 -8.64 -16.62 16.97
N SER A 134 -8.33 -15.82 15.95
CA SER A 134 -7.07 -15.09 15.82
C SER A 134 -7.27 -13.57 15.83
N VAL A 135 -6.20 -12.84 16.12
CA VAL A 135 -6.16 -11.38 16.06
C VAL A 135 -5.20 -10.91 14.96
N THR A 136 -5.66 -10.05 14.06
CA THR A 136 -4.80 -9.42 13.06
C THR A 136 -4.63 -7.94 13.35
N LEU A 137 -3.39 -7.51 13.61
CA LEU A 137 -3.02 -6.10 13.72
C LEU A 137 -2.89 -5.51 12.32
N VAL A 138 -3.62 -4.44 12.05
CA VAL A 138 -3.70 -3.84 10.72
C VAL A 138 -3.37 -2.36 10.80
N GLY A 139 -2.39 -1.92 10.01
CA GLY A 139 -2.11 -0.51 9.78
C GLY A 139 -3.16 0.11 8.86
N ALA A 140 -3.89 1.10 9.37
CA ALA A 140 -4.91 1.83 8.63
C ALA A 140 -4.32 2.89 7.69
N GLY A 141 -3.05 3.25 7.87
CA GLY A 141 -2.49 4.44 7.25
C GLY A 141 -2.88 5.74 7.98
N PRO A 142 -2.43 6.90 7.48
CA PRO A 142 -2.63 8.21 8.10
C PRO A 142 -4.08 8.76 8.05
N GLY A 143 -4.89 8.30 7.09
CA GLY A 143 -6.28 8.75 6.96
C GLY A 143 -6.91 8.48 5.60
N ASP A 144 -6.17 8.67 4.50
CA ASP A 144 -6.63 8.41 3.13
C ASP A 144 -6.92 6.90 2.93
N PRO A 145 -8.17 6.50 2.59
CA PRO A 145 -8.51 5.12 2.27
C PRO A 145 -7.69 4.52 1.12
N GLY A 146 -7.19 5.34 0.18
CA GLY A 146 -6.33 4.91 -0.92
C GLY A 146 -4.96 4.42 -0.48
N LEU A 147 -4.52 4.77 0.74
CA LEU A 147 -3.26 4.32 1.32
C LEU A 147 -3.37 2.99 2.10
N LEU A 148 -4.56 2.40 2.18
CA LEU A 148 -4.72 1.06 2.73
C LEU A 148 -4.04 0.04 1.81
N THR A 149 -3.29 -0.87 2.41
CA THR A 149 -2.74 -2.01 1.66
C THR A 149 -3.87 -2.94 1.23
N ARG A 150 -3.66 -3.68 0.13
CA ARG A 150 -4.61 -4.72 -0.32
C ARG A 150 -4.86 -5.78 0.74
N HIS A 151 -3.86 -6.07 1.57
CA HIS A 151 -3.99 -6.98 2.71
C HIS A 151 -4.89 -6.40 3.81
N ALA A 152 -4.75 -5.10 4.12
CA ALA A 152 -5.60 -4.42 5.09
C ALA A 152 -7.07 -4.44 4.65
N LEU A 153 -7.35 -4.08 3.39
CA LEU A 153 -8.70 -4.13 2.82
C LEU A 153 -9.29 -5.55 2.87
N ARG A 154 -8.49 -6.58 2.57
CA ARG A 154 -8.91 -7.98 2.66
C ARG A 154 -9.26 -8.36 4.10
N ALA A 155 -8.44 -8.00 5.08
CA ALA A 155 -8.70 -8.25 6.49
C ALA A 155 -9.99 -7.56 6.98
N LEU A 156 -10.19 -6.28 6.64
CA LEU A 156 -11.40 -5.53 7.01
C LEU A 156 -12.68 -6.17 6.46
N ARG A 157 -12.62 -6.77 5.26
CA ARG A 157 -13.75 -7.48 4.66
C ARG A 157 -14.00 -8.87 5.25
N GLN A 158 -13.07 -9.43 6.01
CA GLN A 158 -13.21 -10.75 6.64
C GLN A 158 -13.47 -10.66 8.15
N ALA A 159 -13.22 -9.50 8.77
CA ALA A 159 -13.33 -9.32 10.21
C ALA A 159 -14.75 -9.59 10.72
N ASP A 160 -14.87 -10.29 11.84
CA ASP A 160 -16.12 -10.41 12.61
C ASP A 160 -16.20 -9.30 13.67
N VAL A 161 -15.03 -8.91 14.21
CA VAL A 161 -14.89 -7.80 15.16
C VAL A 161 -13.79 -6.87 14.69
N LEU A 162 -14.06 -5.57 14.70
CA LEU A 162 -13.13 -4.50 14.38
C LEU A 162 -12.90 -3.63 15.64
N LEU A 163 -11.73 -3.78 16.25
CA LEU A 163 -11.26 -2.93 17.34
C LEU A 163 -10.39 -1.81 16.75
N PHE A 164 -10.80 -0.55 16.86
CA PHE A 164 -10.11 0.55 16.17
C PHE A 164 -9.84 1.76 17.06
N ASP A 165 -8.74 2.45 16.81
CA ASP A 165 -8.41 3.70 17.49
C ASP A 165 -9.18 4.90 16.92
N ARG A 166 -9.40 5.94 17.73
CA ARG A 166 -10.07 7.19 17.28
C ARG A 166 -9.43 7.84 16.04
N LEU A 167 -8.11 7.71 15.87
CA LEU A 167 -7.42 8.34 14.75
C LEU A 167 -7.72 7.69 13.40
N VAL A 168 -8.34 6.51 13.37
CA VAL A 168 -8.76 5.85 12.14
C VAL A 168 -9.90 6.63 11.50
N SER A 169 -9.78 6.95 10.19
CA SER A 169 -10.77 7.77 9.51
C SER A 169 -12.12 7.03 9.34
N PRO A 170 -13.27 7.72 9.44
CA PRO A 170 -14.57 7.12 9.17
C PRO A 170 -14.67 6.49 7.78
N GLN A 171 -13.95 7.05 6.80
CA GLN A 171 -13.90 6.54 5.44
C GLN A 171 -13.29 5.13 5.37
N ILE A 172 -12.23 4.86 6.15
CA ILE A 172 -11.62 3.53 6.29
C ILE A 172 -12.58 2.55 6.97
N LEU A 173 -13.26 2.97 8.04
CA LEU A 173 -14.21 2.12 8.77
C LEU A 173 -15.38 1.66 7.89
N ARG A 174 -15.78 2.48 6.90
CA ARG A 174 -16.82 2.12 5.92
C ARG A 174 -16.41 1.03 4.93
N LEU A 175 -15.12 0.71 4.81
CA LEU A 175 -14.63 -0.36 3.94
C LEU A 175 -14.78 -1.76 4.55
N ALA A 176 -14.98 -1.84 5.87
CA ALA A 176 -15.32 -3.07 6.55
C ALA A 176 -16.75 -3.52 6.19
N ARG A 177 -17.07 -4.79 6.44
CA ARG A 177 -18.42 -5.31 6.21
C ARG A 177 -19.47 -4.54 7.03
N ARG A 178 -20.73 -4.56 6.59
CA ARG A 178 -21.83 -3.85 7.28
C ARG A 178 -22.23 -4.51 8.60
N ASP A 179 -22.07 -5.82 8.71
CA ASP A 179 -22.41 -6.66 9.87
C ASP A 179 -21.29 -6.79 10.91
N VAL A 180 -20.13 -6.18 10.67
CA VAL A 180 -18.98 -6.27 11.59
C VAL A 180 -19.29 -5.58 12.91
N LEU A 181 -18.97 -6.23 14.03
CA LEU A 181 -19.01 -5.59 15.34
C LEU A 181 -17.88 -4.56 15.44
N ARG A 182 -18.21 -3.29 15.62
CA ARG A 182 -17.24 -2.18 15.71
C ARG A 182 -17.09 -1.74 17.15
N VAL A 183 -15.85 -1.71 17.64
CA VAL A 183 -15.54 -1.25 18.99
C VAL A 183 -14.44 -0.20 18.89
N GLU A 184 -14.77 1.06 19.20
CA GLU A 184 -13.77 2.11 19.35
C GLU A 184 -13.00 1.89 20.65
N VAL A 185 -11.67 1.94 20.59
CA VAL A 185 -10.78 1.83 21.74
C VAL A 185 -9.84 3.04 21.81
N GLY A 186 -9.51 3.51 23.02
CA GLY A 186 -8.56 4.61 23.23
C GLY A 186 -9.01 5.66 24.26
N LYS A 187 -8.20 6.70 24.47
CA LYS A 187 -8.43 7.73 25.50
C LYS A 187 -9.61 8.64 25.13
N SER A 188 -10.74 8.58 25.83
CA SER A 188 -11.76 9.64 25.82
C SER A 188 -11.21 10.95 26.40
N ALA A 189 -11.56 12.10 25.81
CA ALA A 189 -11.24 13.42 26.35
C ALA A 189 -12.04 13.75 27.64
N GLN A 190 -12.98 12.90 28.05
CA GLN A 190 -13.92 13.14 29.15
C GLN A 190 -13.93 12.03 30.22
N GLY A 191 -12.79 11.40 30.49
CA GLY A 191 -12.53 10.94 31.86
C GLY A 191 -12.43 9.44 32.15
N HIS A 192 -12.76 8.52 31.25
CA HIS A 192 -12.47 7.08 31.45
C HIS A 192 -11.63 6.55 30.28
N SER A 193 -10.31 6.63 30.42
CA SER A 193 -9.34 6.06 29.50
C SER A 193 -9.51 4.55 29.43
N THR A 194 -9.71 3.98 28.24
CA THR A 194 -9.53 2.53 28.04
C THR A 194 -8.05 2.22 28.29
N ARG A 195 -7.72 1.66 29.46
CA ARG A 195 -6.35 1.24 29.76
C ARG A 195 -5.93 0.19 28.73
N GLN A 196 -4.64 0.09 28.45
CA GLN A 196 -4.11 -0.92 27.51
C GLN A 196 -4.61 -2.34 27.84
N GLU A 197 -4.76 -2.62 29.14
CA GLU A 197 -5.35 -3.84 29.70
C GLU A 197 -6.77 -4.14 29.20
N GLN A 198 -7.61 -3.13 28.99
CA GLN A 198 -8.97 -3.31 28.50
C GLN A 198 -8.97 -3.66 27.01
N ILE A 199 -8.07 -3.07 26.22
CA ILE A 199 -7.87 -3.44 24.80
C ILE A 199 -7.42 -4.90 24.72
N HIS A 200 -6.47 -5.28 25.57
CA HIS A 200 -5.98 -6.66 25.71
C HIS A 200 -7.11 -7.63 26.09
N ALA A 201 -7.95 -7.25 27.06
CA ALA A 201 -9.11 -8.05 27.47
C ALA A 201 -10.10 -8.27 26.32
N LEU A 202 -10.45 -7.21 25.56
CA LEU A 202 -11.35 -7.29 24.41
C LEU A 202 -10.80 -8.19 23.29
N MET A 203 -9.50 -8.05 22.96
CA MET A 203 -8.85 -8.92 21.98
C MET A 203 -8.93 -10.39 22.40
N ARG A 204 -8.61 -10.68 23.68
CA ARG A 204 -8.66 -12.03 24.24
C ARG A 204 -10.06 -12.60 24.23
N GLU A 205 -11.04 -11.85 24.69
CA GLU A 205 -12.44 -12.27 24.77
C GLU A 205 -12.96 -12.68 23.38
N HIS A 206 -12.85 -11.81 22.39
CA HIS A 206 -13.35 -12.09 21.05
C HIS A 206 -12.59 -13.20 20.34
N ALA A 207 -11.26 -13.28 20.50
CA ALA A 207 -10.47 -14.36 19.94
C ALA A 207 -10.84 -15.71 20.59
N ARG A 208 -11.05 -15.78 21.91
CA ARG A 208 -11.47 -17.01 22.59
C ARG A 208 -12.88 -17.44 22.22
N ALA A 209 -13.74 -16.50 21.84
CA ALA A 209 -15.05 -16.78 21.24
C ALA A 209 -14.96 -17.25 19.76
N GLY A 210 -13.76 -17.53 19.24
CA GLY A 210 -13.56 -18.02 17.86
C GLY A 210 -13.71 -16.96 16.77
N ARG A 211 -13.85 -15.68 17.12
CA ARG A 211 -14.07 -14.60 16.15
C ARG A 211 -12.78 -14.22 15.42
N ARG A 212 -12.91 -13.75 14.18
CA ARG A 212 -11.82 -13.11 13.43
C ARG A 212 -11.70 -11.66 13.86
N VAL A 213 -10.73 -11.36 14.71
CA VAL A 213 -10.55 -10.02 15.28
C VAL A 213 -9.57 -9.22 14.44
N VAL A 214 -9.96 -8.02 14.03
CA VAL A 214 -9.04 -7.02 13.45
C VAL A 214 -8.80 -5.92 14.47
N ARG A 215 -7.54 -5.72 14.84
CA ARG A 215 -7.05 -4.58 15.61
C ARG A 215 -6.52 -3.53 14.63
N LEU A 216 -7.36 -2.56 14.28
CA LEU A 216 -7.06 -1.52 13.30
C LEU A 216 -6.43 -0.31 13.98
N LYS A 217 -5.20 0.03 13.58
CA LYS A 217 -4.38 1.05 14.21
C LYS A 217 -4.06 2.16 13.21
N GLY A 218 -4.06 3.42 13.64
CA GLY A 218 -3.66 4.54 12.77
C GLY A 218 -2.20 4.42 12.33
N GLY A 219 -1.89 4.76 11.08
CA GLY A 219 -0.54 4.63 10.53
C GLY A 219 -0.10 3.17 10.40
N ASP A 220 1.04 2.84 11.01
CA ASP A 220 1.61 1.50 11.04
C ASP A 220 1.57 0.91 12.48
N PRO A 221 1.26 -0.39 12.66
CA PRO A 221 1.19 -1.00 14.00
C PRO A 221 2.47 -0.92 14.83
N PHE A 222 3.65 -0.88 14.18
CA PHE A 222 4.96 -0.95 14.83
C PHE A 222 5.71 0.39 14.87
N VAL A 223 5.19 1.44 14.22
CA VAL A 223 5.74 2.80 14.36
C VAL A 223 4.93 3.58 15.39
N PHE A 224 5.43 3.63 16.63
CA PHE A 224 4.80 4.32 17.78
C PHE A 224 3.36 3.90 18.09
N GLY A 225 2.91 2.76 17.55
CA GLY A 225 1.55 2.24 17.71
C GLY A 225 1.38 1.29 18.89
N ARG A 226 2.43 0.93 19.63
CA ARG A 226 2.41 -0.10 20.69
C ARG A 226 1.98 -1.49 20.22
N GLY A 227 2.14 -1.79 18.93
CA GLY A 227 1.78 -3.10 18.38
C GLY A 227 2.59 -4.25 18.99
N GLY A 228 3.86 -4.03 19.35
CA GLY A 228 4.70 -5.05 20.02
C GLY A 228 4.10 -5.54 21.34
N GLU A 229 3.72 -4.61 22.23
CA GLU A 229 3.08 -4.92 23.52
C GLU A 229 1.77 -5.72 23.34
N GLU A 230 0.96 -5.34 22.33
CA GLU A 230 -0.28 -6.05 22.01
C GLU A 230 0.00 -7.49 21.56
N LEU A 231 1.05 -7.73 20.76
CA LEU A 231 1.42 -9.08 20.31
C LEU A 231 2.03 -9.95 21.42
N GLU A 232 2.87 -9.38 22.29
CA GLU A 232 3.42 -10.08 23.46
C GLU A 232 2.30 -10.59 24.35
N PHE A 233 1.29 -9.76 24.60
CA PHE A 233 0.09 -10.15 25.33
C PHE A 233 -0.63 -11.33 24.65
N LEU A 234 -0.88 -11.24 23.33
CA LEU A 234 -1.55 -12.32 22.58
C LEU A 234 -0.77 -13.63 22.60
N ARG A 235 0.56 -13.54 22.46
CA ARG A 235 1.48 -14.68 22.54
C ARG A 235 1.41 -15.35 23.91
N ALA A 236 1.49 -14.58 24.98
CA ALA A 236 1.41 -15.07 26.36
C ALA A 236 0.09 -15.79 26.67
N HIS A 237 -0.98 -15.46 25.94
CA HIS A 237 -2.30 -16.07 26.09
C HIS A 237 -2.62 -17.15 25.04
N GLY A 238 -1.64 -17.55 24.23
CA GLY A 238 -1.80 -18.60 23.21
C GLY A 238 -2.78 -18.25 22.09
N ILE A 239 -2.93 -16.96 21.78
CA ILE A 239 -3.81 -16.50 20.69
C ILE A 239 -2.98 -16.32 19.42
N GLY A 240 -3.42 -16.95 18.33
CA GLY A 240 -2.79 -16.77 17.02
C GLY A 240 -2.92 -15.33 16.52
N PHE A 241 -1.87 -14.80 15.90
CA PHE A 241 -1.90 -13.44 15.38
C PHE A 241 -1.16 -13.26 14.07
N GLN A 242 -1.50 -12.17 13.38
CA GLN A 242 -0.83 -11.73 12.17
C GLN A 242 -0.66 -10.20 12.20
N VAL A 243 0.34 -9.68 11.50
CA VAL A 243 0.53 -8.24 11.31
C VAL A 243 0.39 -7.91 9.83
N ILE A 244 -0.32 -6.82 9.54
CA ILE A 244 -0.41 -6.21 8.23
C ILE A 244 0.12 -4.78 8.39
N PRO A 245 1.28 -4.45 7.79
CA PRO A 245 1.86 -3.12 7.91
C PRO A 245 0.98 -2.08 7.21
N GLY A 246 1.12 -0.84 7.66
CA GLY A 246 0.46 0.33 7.09
C GLY A 246 1.46 1.39 6.66
N ILE A 247 0.98 2.36 5.88
CA ILE A 247 1.79 3.54 5.56
C ILE A 247 1.86 4.42 6.82
N THR A 248 3.06 4.60 7.37
CA THR A 248 3.23 5.45 8.57
C THR A 248 3.04 6.95 8.25
N ALA A 249 2.67 7.74 9.26
CA ALA A 249 2.35 9.15 9.08
C ALA A 249 3.53 9.96 8.52
N ALA A 250 4.78 9.67 8.91
CA ALA A 250 5.93 10.38 8.35
C ALA A 250 6.00 10.31 6.83
N ILE A 251 5.93 9.10 6.27
CA ILE A 251 6.04 8.90 4.82
C ILE A 251 4.88 9.57 4.11
N ALA A 252 3.65 9.38 4.61
CA ALA A 252 2.49 9.93 3.93
C ALA A 252 2.37 11.45 4.06
N CYS A 253 2.56 12.02 5.25
CA CYS A 253 2.56 13.47 5.45
C CYS A 253 3.61 14.14 4.56
N ALA A 254 4.81 13.57 4.51
CA ALA A 254 5.89 14.12 3.71
C ALA A 254 5.55 14.05 2.21
N ALA A 255 5.12 12.89 1.71
CA ALA A 255 4.72 12.73 0.31
C ALA A 255 3.59 13.68 -0.10
N TYR A 256 2.52 13.78 0.72
CA TYR A 256 1.36 14.65 0.43
C TYR A 256 1.64 16.13 0.70
N ALA A 257 2.73 16.49 1.39
CA ALA A 257 3.18 17.86 1.58
C ALA A 257 4.27 18.29 0.57
N GLY A 258 4.65 17.43 -0.39
CA GLY A 258 5.73 17.72 -1.33
C GLY A 258 7.13 17.70 -0.69
N ILE A 259 7.32 16.93 0.39
CA ILE A 259 8.57 16.88 1.13
C ILE A 259 9.19 15.48 0.98
N PRO A 260 10.27 15.31 0.21
CA PRO A 260 11.01 14.05 0.23
C PRO A 260 11.75 13.91 1.58
N LEU A 261 11.57 12.80 2.29
CA LEU A 261 12.23 12.58 3.60
C LEU A 261 13.74 12.35 3.52
N THR A 262 14.25 12.12 2.31
CA THR A 262 15.68 12.00 2.00
C THR A 262 15.93 12.67 0.67
N HIS A 263 17.05 13.37 0.54
CA HIS A 263 17.47 13.99 -0.70
C HIS A 263 19.00 14.05 -0.71
N ARG A 264 19.64 13.71 -1.83
CA ARG A 264 21.11 13.50 -1.91
C ARG A 264 21.91 14.65 -1.31
N ASP A 265 21.47 15.87 -1.59
CA ASP A 265 22.17 17.09 -1.17
C ASP A 265 21.75 17.60 0.23
N HIS A 266 20.62 17.12 0.77
CA HIS A 266 20.00 17.69 1.97
C HIS A 266 19.95 16.73 3.16
N ALA A 267 19.60 15.47 2.96
CA ALA A 267 19.45 14.52 4.06
C ALA A 267 19.75 13.08 3.60
N GLN A 268 20.75 12.48 4.25
CA GLN A 268 21.16 11.08 4.04
C GLN A 268 20.59 10.15 5.10
N SER A 269 19.95 10.70 6.14
CA SER A 269 19.32 9.94 7.21
C SER A 269 17.97 10.53 7.59
N LEU A 270 17.08 9.65 8.05
CA LEU A 270 15.75 9.96 8.56
C LEU A 270 15.64 9.44 9.98
N ARG A 271 15.19 10.28 10.91
CA ARG A 271 14.89 9.89 12.29
C ARG A 271 13.42 10.07 12.60
N LEU A 272 12.76 8.98 12.98
CA LEU A 272 11.38 9.00 13.48
C LEU A 272 11.43 9.07 15.01
N ILE A 273 10.76 10.07 15.60
CA ILE A 273 10.88 10.39 17.02
C ILE A 273 9.48 10.55 17.61
N THR A 274 9.26 10.08 18.83
CA THR A 274 8.04 10.31 19.59
C THR A 274 8.25 11.40 20.64
N ALA A 275 7.29 12.31 20.78
CA ALA A 275 7.28 13.39 21.75
C ALA A 275 6.01 13.34 22.64
N HIS A 276 5.55 12.13 22.99
CA HIS A 276 4.26 11.89 23.64
C HIS A 276 4.10 12.50 25.05
N CYS A 277 5.21 12.81 25.74
CA CYS A 277 5.20 13.43 27.07
C CYS A 277 6.54 14.11 27.38
N LYS A 278 6.58 14.96 28.43
CA LYS A 278 7.83 15.59 28.93
C LYS A 278 8.91 14.55 29.22
N GLU A 279 8.58 13.45 29.89
CA GLU A 279 9.51 12.36 30.20
C GLU A 279 10.14 11.74 28.94
N SER A 280 9.35 11.56 27.87
CA SER A 280 9.85 11.04 26.59
C SER A 280 10.82 11.99 25.89
N LEU A 281 10.68 13.31 26.10
CA LEU A 281 11.58 14.31 25.55
C LEU A 281 12.88 14.40 26.34
N ASP A 282 12.86 14.08 27.64
CA ASP A 282 14.02 14.15 28.52
C ASP A 282 15.01 13.00 28.29
N THR A 283 14.55 11.87 27.73
CA THR A 283 15.39 10.71 27.40
C THR A 283 16.08 10.78 26.03
N LEU A 284 15.78 11.79 25.22
CA LEU A 284 16.32 11.89 23.85
C LEU A 284 17.77 12.38 23.86
N ASP A 285 18.59 11.82 22.98
CA ASP A 285 19.92 12.33 22.68
C ASP A 285 19.83 13.58 21.79
N TRP A 286 19.66 14.73 22.45
CA TRP A 286 19.51 16.01 21.77
C TRP A 286 20.75 16.40 20.97
N HIS A 287 21.95 16.04 21.42
CA HIS A 287 23.19 16.32 20.70
C HIS A 287 23.20 15.62 19.34
N ALA A 288 22.83 14.34 19.29
CA ALA A 288 22.71 13.62 18.03
C ALA A 288 21.58 14.17 17.14
N LEU A 289 20.48 14.68 17.72
CA LEU A 289 19.39 15.31 16.96
C LEU A 289 19.77 16.70 16.42
N GLY A 290 20.70 17.40 17.08
CA GLY A 290 21.21 18.71 16.67
C GLY A 290 22.06 18.68 15.40
N GLN A 291 22.62 17.52 15.04
CA GLN A 291 23.46 17.37 13.84
C GLN A 291 22.72 17.73 12.55
N GLU A 292 23.42 18.29 11.57
CA GLU A 292 22.87 18.65 10.26
C GLU A 292 22.75 17.42 9.33
N ARG A 293 22.26 17.63 8.09
CA ARG A 293 22.15 16.61 7.01
C ARG A 293 21.28 15.39 7.37
N GLN A 294 20.29 15.61 8.22
CA GLN A 294 19.29 14.63 8.63
C GLN A 294 17.89 15.26 8.67
N THR A 295 16.90 14.45 8.32
CA THR A 295 15.49 14.80 8.46
C THR A 295 14.95 14.21 9.76
N LEU A 296 14.40 15.07 10.62
CA LEU A 296 13.74 14.67 11.85
C LEU A 296 12.22 14.70 11.66
N ALA A 297 11.54 13.62 11.99
CA ALA A 297 10.08 13.53 11.97
C ALA A 297 9.55 13.23 13.38
N PHE A 298 9.00 14.26 14.04
CA PHE A 298 8.46 14.17 15.39
C PHE A 298 6.96 13.88 15.36
N TYR A 299 6.59 12.75 15.94
CA TYR A 299 5.23 12.31 16.19
C TYR A 299 4.77 12.83 17.55
N MET A 300 3.48 13.18 17.64
CA MET A 300 2.84 13.58 18.90
C MET A 300 3.51 14.80 19.57
N GLY A 301 4.20 15.65 18.80
CA GLY A 301 5.01 16.75 19.33
C GLY A 301 4.29 18.09 19.49
N VAL A 302 3.04 18.23 19.05
CA VAL A 302 2.32 19.52 19.02
C VAL A 302 2.30 20.22 20.39
N ALA A 303 2.04 19.47 21.46
CA ALA A 303 2.02 20.03 22.82
C ALA A 303 3.40 20.37 23.38
N GLY A 304 4.49 19.92 22.74
CA GLY A 304 5.87 20.08 23.19
C GLY A 304 6.77 20.86 22.22
N LEU A 305 6.20 21.57 21.25
CA LEU A 305 6.97 22.27 20.20
C LEU A 305 7.97 23.28 20.78
N ASP A 306 7.58 24.04 21.81
CA ASP A 306 8.46 25.00 22.49
C ASP A 306 9.72 24.32 23.05
N GLY A 307 9.53 23.17 23.71
CA GLY A 307 10.62 22.38 24.29
C GLY A 307 11.52 21.75 23.22
N ILE A 308 10.92 21.23 22.14
CA ILE A 308 11.67 20.69 21.00
C ILE A 308 12.52 21.79 20.35
N GLN A 309 11.94 22.98 20.12
CA GLN A 309 12.64 24.12 19.57
C GLN A 309 13.85 24.50 20.42
N GLN A 310 13.65 24.73 21.72
CA GLN A 310 14.71 25.16 22.63
C GLN A 310 15.85 24.14 22.69
N ARG A 311 15.54 22.85 22.80
CA ARG A 311 16.55 21.80 22.93
C ARG A 311 17.35 21.58 21.65
N LEU A 312 16.72 21.66 20.48
CA LEU A 312 17.44 21.58 19.20
C LEU A 312 18.38 22.76 19.00
N LEU A 313 17.94 23.98 19.35
CA LEU A 313 18.79 25.18 19.30
C LEU A 313 19.98 25.05 20.28
N GLN A 314 19.74 24.59 21.50
CA GLN A 314 20.80 24.34 22.50
C GLN A 314 21.77 23.24 22.06
N ALA A 315 21.29 22.23 21.34
CA ALA A 315 22.11 21.17 20.76
C ALA A 315 22.88 21.60 19.50
N GLY A 316 22.82 22.87 19.10
CA GLY A 316 23.58 23.44 18.00
C GLY A 316 22.91 23.34 16.62
N ARG A 317 21.63 22.96 16.54
CA ARG A 317 20.91 22.99 15.25
C ARG A 317 20.73 24.45 14.80
N ALA A 318 21.00 24.73 13.53
CA ALA A 318 20.92 26.08 12.99
C ALA A 318 19.50 26.69 13.16
N PRO A 319 19.36 27.93 13.66
CA PRO A 319 18.05 28.57 13.83
C PRO A 319 17.27 28.75 12.51
N ALA A 320 17.99 28.82 11.39
CA ALA A 320 17.45 28.94 10.05
C ALA A 320 16.99 27.59 9.46
N THR A 321 17.24 26.45 10.11
CA THR A 321 16.81 25.14 9.60
C THR A 321 15.31 25.16 9.33
N PRO A 322 14.85 24.82 8.12
CA PRO A 322 13.44 24.88 7.78
C PRO A 322 12.67 23.73 8.45
N PHE A 323 11.39 23.96 8.68
CA PHE A 323 10.45 22.94 9.15
C PHE A 323 9.15 22.97 8.36
N ALA A 324 8.39 21.88 8.46
CA ALA A 324 6.99 21.81 8.09
C ALA A 324 6.17 21.10 9.17
N LEU A 325 5.07 21.71 9.59
CA LEU A 325 4.01 21.09 10.38
C LEU A 325 2.91 20.63 9.43
N VAL A 326 2.66 19.33 9.39
CA VAL A 326 1.62 18.73 8.53
C VAL A 326 0.49 18.23 9.41
N GLU A 327 -0.62 18.97 9.44
CA GLU A 327 -1.84 18.58 10.13
C GLU A 327 -2.70 17.71 9.24
N ASN A 328 -3.38 16.71 9.83
CA ASN A 328 -4.33 15.86 9.12
C ASN A 328 -3.77 15.29 7.80
N GLY A 329 -2.48 14.94 7.79
CA GLY A 329 -1.78 14.52 6.57
C GLY A 329 -2.52 13.42 5.81
N SER A 330 -2.53 13.52 4.48
CA SER A 330 -3.31 12.74 3.50
C SER A 330 -4.83 12.94 3.52
N ARG A 331 -5.40 13.64 4.51
CA ARG A 331 -6.85 13.87 4.58
C ARG A 331 -7.23 15.11 3.78
N PRO A 332 -8.49 15.26 3.35
CA PRO A 332 -8.95 16.45 2.64
C PRO A 332 -8.72 17.77 3.41
N GLN A 333 -8.70 17.70 4.75
CA GLN A 333 -8.43 18.83 5.65
C GLN A 333 -6.94 19.02 5.96
N GLN A 334 -6.04 18.46 5.15
CA GLN A 334 -4.60 18.63 5.35
C GLN A 334 -4.22 20.12 5.32
N ARG A 335 -3.42 20.54 6.31
CA ARG A 335 -2.77 21.84 6.34
C ARG A 335 -1.27 21.65 6.45
N VAL A 336 -0.52 22.38 5.64
CA VAL A 336 0.95 22.40 5.68
C VAL A 336 1.37 23.79 6.11
N ILE A 337 2.08 23.91 7.23
CA ILE A 337 2.58 25.17 7.77
C ILE A 337 4.11 25.10 7.79
N THR A 338 4.78 26.07 7.18
CA THR A 338 6.24 26.09 7.05
C THR A 338 6.86 27.31 7.73
N GLY A 339 8.13 27.18 8.11
CA GLY A 339 8.90 28.23 8.76
C GLY A 339 10.32 27.77 9.07
N THR A 340 10.97 28.44 10.01
CA THR A 340 12.33 28.10 10.48
C THR A 340 12.29 27.64 11.93
N LEU A 341 13.30 26.87 12.36
CA LEU A 341 13.40 26.38 13.74
C LEU A 341 13.29 27.52 14.78
N ALA A 342 13.87 28.69 14.51
CA ALA A 342 13.76 29.86 15.37
C ALA A 342 12.32 30.34 15.62
N SER A 343 11.41 30.09 14.67
CA SER A 343 10.04 30.58 14.65
C SER A 343 8.98 29.49 14.89
N LEU A 344 9.41 28.24 15.12
CA LEU A 344 8.55 27.05 15.17
C LEU A 344 7.37 27.22 16.14
N ALA A 345 7.64 27.54 17.40
CA ALA A 345 6.64 27.75 18.44
C ALA A 345 5.65 28.87 18.10
N ALA A 346 6.17 30.03 17.70
CA ALA A 346 5.37 31.21 17.38
C ALA A 346 4.44 30.96 16.18
N ILE A 347 4.96 30.34 15.11
CA ILE A 347 4.18 30.00 13.92
C ILE A 347 3.10 28.96 14.24
N ALA A 348 3.43 27.94 15.06
CA ALA A 348 2.45 26.93 15.47
C ALA A 348 1.29 27.57 16.26
N GLN A 349 1.58 28.51 17.16
CA GLN A 349 0.57 29.26 17.91
C GLN A 349 -0.25 30.18 17.00
N GLN A 350 0.41 30.95 16.12
CA GLN A 350 -0.24 31.87 15.17
C GLN A 350 -1.26 31.15 14.29
N HIS A 351 -0.94 29.94 13.82
CA HIS A 351 -1.82 29.14 12.98
C HIS A 351 -2.72 28.16 13.77
N ALA A 352 -2.69 28.26 15.10
CA ALA A 352 -3.46 27.45 16.05
C ALA A 352 -3.36 25.94 15.77
N VAL A 353 -2.14 25.43 15.58
CA VAL A 353 -1.90 24.04 15.15
C VAL A 353 -2.47 23.03 16.15
N GLN A 354 -3.22 22.05 15.66
CA GLN A 354 -3.91 21.01 16.40
C GLN A 354 -3.44 19.61 16.01
N ALA A 355 -3.58 18.66 16.95
CA ALA A 355 -3.39 17.25 16.66
C ALA A 355 -4.56 16.66 15.84
N PRO A 356 -4.33 15.65 14.99
CA PRO A 356 -3.04 15.01 14.71
C PRO A 356 -2.21 15.82 13.71
N ALA A 357 -0.96 16.14 14.10
CA ALA A 357 0.02 16.77 13.24
C ALA A 357 1.41 16.15 13.42
N LEU A 358 2.21 16.23 12.35
CA LEU A 358 3.59 15.77 12.32
C LEU A 358 4.51 16.97 12.09
N LEU A 359 5.55 17.12 12.90
CA LEU A 359 6.64 18.05 12.64
C LEU A 359 7.71 17.33 11.82
N ILE A 360 8.02 17.86 10.65
CA ILE A 360 9.19 17.47 9.85
C ILE A 360 10.17 18.63 9.92
N LEU A 361 11.43 18.37 10.24
CA LEU A 361 12.48 19.37 10.36
C LEU A 361 13.73 18.93 9.60
N GLY A 362 14.29 19.86 8.82
CA GLY A 362 15.47 19.63 8.00
C GLY A 362 15.34 20.27 6.62
N GLU A 363 16.45 20.40 5.92
CA GLU A 363 16.60 21.19 4.70
C GLU A 363 15.62 20.78 3.59
N VAL A 364 15.23 19.50 3.56
CA VAL A 364 14.23 18.96 2.63
C VAL A 364 12.85 19.63 2.73
N THR A 365 12.48 20.23 3.87
CA THR A 365 11.15 20.86 4.01
C THR A 365 11.03 22.15 3.22
N ALA A 366 12.13 22.76 2.81
CA ALA A 366 12.11 23.91 1.89
C ALA A 366 11.49 23.55 0.53
N LEU A 367 11.57 22.27 0.12
CA LEU A 367 10.98 21.76 -1.12
C LEU A 367 9.45 21.71 -1.09
N ALA A 368 8.82 21.83 0.09
CA ALA A 368 7.37 21.86 0.20
C ALA A 368 6.73 22.97 -0.67
N ALA A 369 7.39 24.11 -0.82
CA ALA A 369 6.88 25.23 -1.61
C ALA A 369 6.91 24.95 -3.13
N THR A 370 7.86 24.16 -3.61
CA THR A 370 8.08 23.89 -5.04
C THR A 370 7.45 22.59 -5.50
N LEU A 371 7.36 21.58 -4.64
CA LEU A 371 6.84 20.25 -4.94
C LEU A 371 5.41 20.02 -4.40
N HIS A 372 4.74 21.07 -3.91
CA HIS A 372 3.36 20.97 -3.45
C HIS A 372 2.43 20.47 -4.56
N TRP A 373 1.63 19.45 -4.28
CA TRP A 373 0.71 18.89 -5.26
C TRP A 373 -0.68 18.55 -4.69
N PHE A 374 -0.85 18.51 -3.36
CA PHE A 374 -2.08 18.03 -2.73
C PHE A 374 -2.66 19.03 -1.73
N GLY A 375 -3.95 19.33 -1.87
CA GLY A 375 -4.66 20.23 -0.97
C GLY A 375 -4.26 21.71 -1.15
N ALA A 376 -4.57 22.52 -0.14
CA ALA A 376 -4.23 23.94 -0.14
C ALA A 376 -2.71 24.17 -0.09
N PRO A 377 -2.18 25.21 -0.75
CA PRO A 377 -0.75 25.52 -0.75
C PRO A 377 -0.21 25.75 0.69
N PRO A 378 1.10 25.53 0.91
CA PRO A 378 1.69 25.71 2.24
C PRO A 378 1.51 27.12 2.78
N LEU A 379 1.16 27.22 4.06
CA LEU A 379 1.06 28.47 4.79
C LEU A 379 2.44 28.83 5.34
N THR A 380 2.97 29.99 4.96
CA THR A 380 4.23 30.51 5.49
C THR A 380 3.96 31.42 6.69
N GLY A 381 4.62 31.14 7.81
CA GLY A 381 4.61 32.09 8.93
C GLY A 381 5.52 33.28 8.63
N GLN A 382 5.02 34.50 8.83
CA GLN A 382 5.89 35.67 8.94
C GLN A 382 6.51 35.67 10.36
N PRO A 383 7.82 35.90 10.52
CA PRO A 383 8.38 36.13 11.85
C PRO A 383 7.67 37.35 12.48
N PRO A 384 7.46 37.37 13.80
CA PRO A 384 6.83 38.52 14.44
C PRO A 384 7.59 39.78 14.06
N LEU A 385 6.88 40.76 13.48
CA LEU A 385 7.42 42.09 13.22
C LEU A 385 7.93 42.63 14.56
N HIS A 386 9.24 42.68 14.74
CA HIS A 386 9.81 43.57 15.72
C HIS A 386 9.34 44.96 15.31
N SER A 387 8.46 45.55 16.12
CA SER A 387 8.06 46.94 16.00
C SER A 387 9.32 47.79 16.00
N LEU A 388 9.77 48.23 14.83
CA LEU A 388 10.69 49.34 14.71
C LEU A 388 9.96 50.51 15.33
N GLY A 389 10.39 50.90 16.54
CA GLY A 389 9.95 52.14 17.15
C GLY A 389 10.16 53.29 16.17
N PRO A 390 9.34 54.35 16.24
CA PRO A 390 9.41 55.45 15.30
C PRO A 390 10.83 56.01 15.27
N THR A 391 11.46 55.96 14.10
CA THR A 391 12.68 56.69 13.80
C THR A 391 12.43 58.17 14.07
N PRO A 392 13.26 58.84 14.89
CA PRO A 392 13.11 60.28 15.07
C PRO A 392 13.40 61.00 13.76
N ASP A 393 12.52 61.93 13.41
CA ASP A 393 12.58 62.74 12.20
C ASP A 393 13.95 63.41 12.01
N ALA A 394 14.51 63.25 10.82
CA ALA A 394 15.66 64.02 10.37
C ALA A 394 15.23 65.47 10.05
N PRO A 395 16.02 66.49 10.45
CA PRO A 395 15.64 67.89 10.26
C PRO A 395 15.71 68.30 8.79
N THR A 396 14.66 68.99 8.35
CA THR A 396 14.47 69.60 7.04
C THR A 396 15.45 70.76 6.83
N LEU A 397 16.24 70.69 5.75
CA LEU A 397 16.97 71.82 5.17
C LEU A 397 16.48 72.02 3.73
N ALA A 398 15.57 72.98 3.53
CA ALA A 398 15.47 73.84 2.34
C ALA A 398 14.26 74.76 2.49
N HIS A 399 14.48 76.06 2.67
CA HIS A 399 14.26 77.01 1.59
C HIS A 399 14.76 78.40 2.02
N ALA A 400 15.81 78.83 1.33
CA ALA A 400 16.18 80.23 1.21
C ALA A 400 15.16 80.92 0.30
N ALA A 401 14.59 82.02 0.79
CA ALA A 401 14.20 83.23 0.05
C ALA A 401 13.74 84.27 1.08
#